data_AF-A0A239QYW7-F1
#
_entry.id   AF-A0A239QYW7-F1
#
_cell.length_a   1.000
_cell.length_b   1.000
_cell.length_c   1.000
_cell.angle_alpha   90.00
_cell.angle_beta   90.00
_cell.angle_gamma   90.00
#
_symmetry.space_group_name_H-M   'P 1'
#
loop_
_entity.id
_entity.type
_entity.pdbx_description
1 polymer ?
#
loop_
_entity_poly.entity_id
_entity_poly.type
_entity_poly.pdbx_seq_one_letter_code
_entity_poly.pdbx_strand_id
1 'polypeptide(L)'
;MSAAALLLTLASCGKDDELTESIFDTTTPVVDPNQSTYEFDQWLYDNFGKPYNVEFQYKFNLPASDYSFQLAPAEYKRSQLLAHFIKYLFYDVYTKYAGDNFMKQYGPRIFHFIGSSGYSPRTGTEVLGLASGGVKITLYNINEMKPYTEDLTYDAKDIETINERVFHTMHHEFSHIMHQTKTYPVNFGQVTSGTYDPIDWHKRDSVDSHQMGYVTHYASSATYEDFVETLSCIITDNDYRWMMRIISASAPGFRSGDKEQVLELIEKLGIDKNKPNTHWNDFSLYSEAEYSQETGNYEPGERIVLDVHRSSERVVNKDYTAEVPRFKYTELKKFTSFDEFLNWVPVTTKESIAGINSMLKKISIATKWHQDRWGLNTFTLREEVRQRQNKINDYLKNEVTIYELK
;
A
#
# COMPACT_ATOMS: atom_id res chain seq x y z
N MET A 1 -6.80 -24.38 44.71
CA MET A 1 -5.83 -24.34 43.60
C MET A 1 -6.09 -23.07 42.82
N SER A 2 -5.29 -22.04 43.08
CA SER A 2 -5.43 -20.73 42.43
C SER A 2 -4.68 -20.76 41.10
N ALA A 3 -5.39 -20.50 40.00
CA ALA A 3 -4.77 -20.29 38.69
C ALA A 3 -4.38 -18.80 38.59
N ALA A 4 -3.08 -18.53 38.54
CA ALA A 4 -2.54 -17.20 38.31
C ALA A 4 -2.72 -16.82 36.83
N ALA A 5 -3.42 -15.72 36.58
CA ALA A 5 -3.49 -15.07 35.28
C ALA A 5 -2.15 -14.37 35.01
N LEU A 6 -1.46 -14.78 33.95
CA LEU A 6 -0.22 -14.14 33.48
C LEU A 6 -0.61 -12.89 32.68
N LEU A 7 -0.68 -11.75 33.36
CA LEU A 7 -0.73 -10.43 32.75
C LEU A 7 0.60 -10.14 32.04
N LEU A 8 0.60 -10.18 30.71
CA LEU A 8 1.66 -9.61 29.88
C LEU A 8 1.52 -8.09 29.86
N THR A 9 2.13 -7.43 30.85
CA THR A 9 2.32 -5.98 30.84
C THR A 9 3.36 -5.64 29.77
N LEU A 10 2.92 -5.08 28.64
CA LEU A 10 3.81 -4.36 27.74
C LEU A 10 4.24 -3.08 28.45
N ALA A 11 5.44 -3.11 29.03
CA ALA A 11 6.10 -1.92 29.51
C ALA A 11 6.33 -0.98 28.31
N SER A 12 5.55 0.09 28.24
CA SER A 12 5.87 1.26 27.43
C SER A 12 7.17 1.83 27.99
N CYS A 13 8.28 1.56 27.29
CA CYS A 13 9.52 2.28 27.52
C CYS A 13 9.33 3.67 26.89
N GLY A 14 8.69 4.56 27.64
CA GLY A 14 8.75 5.99 27.39
C GLY A 14 10.18 6.44 27.62
N LYS A 15 10.98 6.44 26.56
CA LYS A 15 12.09 7.37 26.42
C LYS A 15 11.74 8.23 25.23
N ASP A 16 11.66 9.52 25.48
CA ASP A 16 11.73 10.52 24.44
C ASP A 16 13.05 10.26 23.69
N ASP A 17 12.97 9.60 22.54
CA ASP A 17 14.09 9.54 21.61
C ASP A 17 14.21 10.95 21.01
N GLU A 18 14.85 11.84 21.78
CA GLU A 18 15.43 13.06 21.22
C GLU A 18 16.29 12.65 20.02
N LEU A 19 16.14 13.38 18.91
CA LEU A 19 16.89 13.16 17.68
C LEU A 19 18.38 13.00 18.03
N THR A 20 18.91 11.79 17.89
CA THR A 20 20.30 11.48 18.19
C THR A 20 21.22 12.20 17.19
N GLU A 21 22.50 12.31 17.55
CA GLU A 21 23.55 12.76 16.64
C GLU A 21 23.45 12.05 15.27
N SER A 22 23.91 12.73 14.20
CA SER A 22 23.94 12.16 12.86
C SER A 22 24.55 10.75 12.93
N ILE A 23 23.83 9.76 12.39
CA ILE A 23 24.36 8.40 12.24
C ILE A 23 25.53 8.32 11.27
N PHE A 24 25.83 9.43 10.58
CA PHE A 24 26.95 9.53 9.66
C PHE A 24 28.10 10.21 10.37
N ASP A 25 29.29 9.64 10.16
CA ASP A 25 30.52 10.36 10.44
C ASP A 25 30.58 11.58 9.51
N THR A 26 30.39 12.77 10.08
CA THR A 26 30.43 14.04 9.34
C THR A 26 31.85 14.42 8.93
N THR A 27 32.86 13.64 9.32
CA THR A 27 34.25 13.79 8.86
C THR A 27 34.44 13.17 7.47
N THR A 28 33.70 13.67 6.48
CA THR A 28 33.82 13.35 5.05
C THR A 28 33.81 11.84 4.72
N PRO A 29 32.69 11.27 4.24
CA PRO A 29 32.78 10.02 3.52
C PRO A 29 33.55 10.31 2.24
N VAL A 30 34.85 9.99 2.22
CA VAL A 30 35.60 9.97 0.97
C VAL A 30 35.04 8.78 0.21
N VAL A 31 34.01 9.04 -0.60
CA VAL A 31 33.60 8.11 -1.65
C VAL A 31 34.88 7.79 -2.41
N ASP A 32 35.32 6.54 -2.38
CA ASP A 32 36.63 6.17 -2.94
C ASP A 32 36.61 6.43 -4.45
N PRO A 33 37.38 7.42 -4.96
CA PRO A 33 37.37 7.79 -6.37
C PRO A 33 37.82 6.66 -7.31
N ASN A 34 38.40 5.59 -6.77
CA ASN A 34 38.87 4.45 -7.53
C ASN A 34 37.82 3.32 -7.63
N GLN A 35 36.68 3.42 -6.95
CA GLN A 35 35.62 2.41 -7.06
C GLN A 35 34.81 2.60 -8.34
N SER A 36 34.44 1.49 -8.98
CA SER A 36 33.54 1.49 -10.14
C SER A 36 32.14 2.03 -9.82
N THR A 37 31.81 2.24 -8.55
CA THR A 37 30.54 2.79 -8.08
C THR A 37 30.62 4.27 -7.69
N TYR A 38 31.79 4.90 -7.79
CA TYR A 38 32.03 6.25 -7.28
C TYR A 38 31.00 7.28 -7.75
N GLU A 39 30.69 7.30 -9.05
CA GLU A 39 29.75 8.30 -9.61
C GLU A 39 28.35 8.17 -8.98
N PHE A 40 27.87 6.95 -8.78
CA PHE A 40 26.58 6.72 -8.14
C PHE A 40 26.61 6.97 -6.63
N ASP A 41 27.66 6.52 -5.94
CA ASP A 41 27.83 6.79 -4.51
C ASP A 41 27.89 8.31 -4.24
N GLN A 42 28.57 9.08 -5.11
CA GLN A 42 28.61 10.54 -5.05
C GLN A 42 27.24 11.15 -5.32
N TRP A 43 26.52 10.66 -6.33
CA TRP A 43 25.15 11.10 -6.62
C TRP A 43 24.20 10.86 -5.44
N LEU A 44 24.28 9.70 -4.79
CA LEU A 44 23.52 9.37 -3.58
C LEU A 44 23.87 10.32 -2.43
N TYR A 45 25.15 10.60 -2.22
CA TYR A 45 25.58 11.55 -1.20
C TYR A 45 25.01 12.94 -1.44
N ASP A 46 25.11 13.47 -2.66
CA ASP A 46 24.66 14.83 -2.97
C ASP A 46 23.14 14.99 -2.93
N ASN A 47 22.39 13.95 -3.32
CA ASN A 47 20.92 13.98 -3.39
C ASN A 47 20.21 13.52 -2.12
N PHE A 48 20.88 12.72 -1.28
CA PHE A 48 20.27 12.09 -0.11
C PHE A 48 21.08 12.27 1.16
N GLY A 49 22.37 11.90 1.15
CA GLY A 49 23.24 11.96 2.33
C GLY A 49 23.35 13.38 2.89
N LYS A 50 23.82 14.32 2.07
CA LYS A 50 24.03 15.72 2.43
C LYS A 50 22.73 16.48 2.76
N PRO A 51 21.65 16.41 1.95
CA PRO A 51 20.44 17.17 2.25
C PRO A 51 19.56 16.55 3.34
N TYR A 52 19.54 15.22 3.50
CA TYR A 52 18.54 14.54 4.32
C TYR A 52 19.12 13.56 5.35
N ASN A 53 20.44 13.36 5.40
CA ASN A 53 21.08 12.39 6.29
C ASN A 53 20.55 10.96 6.01
N VAL A 54 20.64 10.54 4.74
CA VAL A 54 20.09 9.28 4.23
C VAL A 54 21.18 8.40 3.60
N GLU A 55 21.16 7.12 3.92
CA GLU A 55 22.08 6.09 3.45
C GLU A 55 21.37 5.11 2.51
N PHE A 56 22.05 4.70 1.45
CA PHE A 56 21.60 3.62 0.57
C PHE A 56 22.54 2.42 0.70
N GLN A 57 22.02 1.34 1.28
CA GLN A 57 22.65 0.03 1.38
C GLN A 57 22.24 -0.82 0.18
N TYR A 58 22.87 -0.57 -0.97
CA TYR A 58 22.64 -1.34 -2.20
C TYR A 58 23.79 -2.31 -2.51
N LYS A 59 24.98 -2.08 -1.94
CA LYS A 59 26.09 -3.03 -1.98
C LYS A 59 25.73 -4.19 -1.05
N PHE A 60 25.73 -5.41 -1.59
CA PHE A 60 25.29 -6.59 -0.84
C PHE A 60 26.23 -6.86 0.35
N ASN A 61 25.73 -6.67 1.55
CA ASN A 61 26.50 -6.79 2.79
C ASN A 61 25.65 -7.48 3.86
N LEU A 62 25.32 -8.76 3.65
CA LEU A 62 24.57 -9.54 4.64
C LEU A 62 25.54 -10.22 5.62
N PRO A 63 25.36 -10.06 6.95
CA PRO A 63 26.02 -10.89 7.93
C PRO A 63 25.61 -12.36 7.72
N ALA A 64 26.54 -13.28 8.01
CA ALA A 64 26.36 -14.70 7.80
C ALA A 64 25.20 -15.36 8.59
N SER A 65 24.46 -14.62 9.40
CA SER A 65 23.34 -15.10 10.21
C SER A 65 21.96 -14.99 9.54
N ASP A 66 21.83 -14.24 8.43
CA ASP A 66 20.55 -14.05 7.70
C ASP A 66 20.34 -15.04 6.53
N TYR A 67 21.20 -16.06 6.40
CA TYR A 67 21.11 -17.10 5.36
C TYR A 67 19.88 -18.02 5.46
N SER A 68 18.92 -17.77 6.35
CA SER A 68 17.62 -18.48 6.31
C SER A 68 16.83 -18.16 5.05
N PHE A 69 17.18 -17.08 4.35
CA PHE A 69 16.61 -16.70 3.06
C PHE A 69 17.68 -16.82 1.96
N GLN A 70 17.36 -17.46 0.84
CA GLN A 70 18.21 -17.45 -0.37
C GLN A 70 18.16 -16.07 -1.02
N LEU A 71 18.78 -15.07 -0.39
CA LEU A 71 18.74 -13.69 -0.86
C LEU A 71 19.74 -13.46 -1.99
N ALA A 72 19.27 -12.90 -3.10
CA ALA A 72 20.11 -12.43 -4.18
C ALA A 72 20.46 -10.94 -4.00
N PRO A 73 21.68 -10.52 -4.42
CA PRO A 73 22.03 -9.11 -4.43
C PRO A 73 21.13 -8.33 -5.40
N ALA A 74 20.80 -7.09 -5.04
CA ALA A 74 20.15 -6.17 -5.96
C ALA A 74 21.13 -5.81 -7.09
N GLU A 75 20.67 -5.90 -8.33
CA GLU A 75 21.47 -5.51 -9.49
C GLU A 75 21.78 -4.02 -9.43
N TYR A 76 23.03 -3.68 -9.75
CA TYR A 76 23.55 -2.31 -9.64
C TYR A 76 22.69 -1.30 -10.43
N LYS A 77 22.41 -1.58 -11.71
CA LYS A 77 21.62 -0.67 -12.57
C LYS A 77 20.18 -0.47 -12.07
N ARG A 78 19.59 -1.50 -11.48
CA ARG A 78 18.24 -1.43 -10.90
C ARG A 78 18.24 -0.68 -9.57
N SER A 79 19.32 -0.80 -8.81
CA SER A 79 19.54 0.00 -7.59
C SER A 79 19.67 1.49 -7.92
N GLN A 80 20.42 1.84 -8.96
CA GLN A 80 20.54 3.21 -9.46
C GLN A 80 19.17 3.77 -9.86
N LEU A 81 18.48 3.05 -10.73
CA LEU A 81 17.16 3.44 -11.22
C LEU A 81 16.15 3.62 -10.09
N LEU A 82 16.14 2.70 -9.11
CA LEU A 82 15.26 2.81 -7.96
C LEU A 82 15.59 4.04 -7.10
N ALA A 83 16.87 4.36 -6.88
CA ALA A 83 17.24 5.57 -6.14
C ALA A 83 16.75 6.85 -6.83
N HIS A 84 16.84 6.91 -8.17
CA HIS A 84 16.24 8.01 -8.95
C HIS A 84 14.72 8.07 -8.80
N PHE A 85 14.02 6.93 -8.80
CA PHE A 85 12.58 6.90 -8.56
C PHE A 85 12.21 7.29 -7.13
N ILE A 86 12.97 6.86 -6.12
CA ILE A 86 12.77 7.28 -4.72
C ILE A 86 12.91 8.80 -4.59
N LYS A 87 13.91 9.39 -5.26
CA LYS A 87 14.03 10.85 -5.30
C LYS A 87 12.77 11.47 -5.91
N TYR A 88 12.44 11.06 -7.13
CA TYR A 88 11.44 11.71 -7.95
C TYR A 88 10.00 11.50 -7.48
N LEU A 89 9.64 10.28 -7.09
CA LEU A 89 8.26 9.88 -6.76
C LEU A 89 7.96 9.94 -5.26
N PHE A 90 8.97 10.08 -4.40
CA PHE A 90 8.78 10.13 -2.95
C PHE A 90 9.37 11.39 -2.33
N TYR A 91 10.69 11.57 -2.34
CA TYR A 91 11.32 12.71 -1.66
C TYR A 91 10.87 14.05 -2.22
N ASP A 92 10.95 14.23 -3.54
CA ASP A 92 10.55 15.48 -4.19
C ASP A 92 9.05 15.77 -4.03
N VAL A 93 8.22 14.73 -3.91
CA VAL A 93 6.78 14.86 -3.65
C VAL A 93 6.55 15.44 -2.25
N TYR A 94 7.11 14.81 -1.22
CA TYR A 94 6.90 15.29 0.15
C TYR A 94 7.61 16.62 0.42
N THR A 95 8.81 16.84 -0.12
CA THR A 95 9.50 18.13 -0.04
C THR A 95 8.66 19.26 -0.67
N LYS A 96 7.97 19.00 -1.80
CA LYS A 96 7.11 20.01 -2.42
C LYS A 96 5.97 20.48 -1.51
N TYR A 97 5.36 19.57 -0.74
CA TYR A 97 4.16 19.89 0.07
C TYR A 97 4.42 20.12 1.55
N ALA A 98 5.53 19.60 2.11
CA ALA A 98 5.88 19.75 3.52
C ALA A 98 7.26 20.39 3.77
N GLY A 99 8.05 20.61 2.72
CA GLY A 99 9.37 21.25 2.79
C GLY A 99 10.51 20.32 3.19
N ASP A 100 11.74 20.76 2.96
CA ASP A 100 12.94 19.95 3.23
C ASP A 100 13.08 19.58 4.71
N ASN A 101 12.73 20.50 5.61
CA ASN A 101 12.85 20.26 7.05
C ASN A 101 11.96 19.11 7.51
N PHE A 102 10.81 18.91 6.87
CA PHE A 102 9.95 17.77 7.15
C PHE A 102 10.64 16.46 6.77
N MET A 103 11.18 16.36 5.55
CA MET A 103 11.91 15.16 5.12
C MET A 103 13.20 14.92 5.91
N LYS A 104 13.92 15.99 6.27
CA LYS A 104 15.08 15.93 7.18
C LYS A 104 14.74 15.47 8.58
N GLN A 105 13.49 15.57 9.02
CA GLN A 105 13.09 15.19 10.38
C GLN A 105 12.45 13.80 10.40
N TYR A 106 11.51 13.53 9.49
CA TYR A 106 10.66 12.34 9.53
C TYR A 106 10.94 11.35 8.39
N GLY A 107 11.72 11.73 7.38
CA GLY A 107 12.03 10.87 6.25
C GLY A 107 12.82 9.61 6.67
N PRO A 108 12.65 8.48 5.94
CA PRO A 108 13.44 7.28 6.18
C PRO A 108 14.94 7.55 6.02
N ARG A 109 15.79 7.01 6.91
CA ARG A 109 17.24 7.29 6.93
C ARG A 109 18.09 6.26 6.23
N ILE A 110 17.62 5.03 6.11
CA ILE A 110 18.38 3.95 5.49
C ILE A 110 17.46 3.23 4.51
N PHE A 111 17.85 3.18 3.25
CA PHE A 111 17.25 2.31 2.25
C PHE A 111 18.16 1.11 2.04
N HIS A 112 17.63 -0.10 2.20
CA HIS A 112 18.36 -1.34 1.98
C HIS A 112 17.73 -2.13 0.84
N PHE A 113 18.51 -2.45 -0.19
CA PHE A 113 18.00 -3.07 -1.41
C PHE A 113 18.41 -4.54 -1.49
N ILE A 114 17.42 -5.41 -1.70
CA ILE A 114 17.59 -6.85 -1.86
C ILE A 114 16.99 -7.28 -3.20
N GLY A 115 17.76 -8.03 -3.99
CA GLY A 115 17.40 -8.37 -5.36
C GLY A 115 16.28 -9.39 -5.48
N SER A 116 16.19 -10.34 -4.55
CA SER A 116 15.18 -11.41 -4.53
C SER A 116 14.04 -11.13 -3.56
N SER A 117 13.02 -11.97 -3.60
CA SER A 117 11.93 -11.98 -2.63
C SER A 117 12.44 -12.37 -1.24
N GLY A 118 11.91 -11.72 -0.21
CA GLY A 118 11.94 -12.23 1.16
C GLY A 118 10.63 -12.97 1.45
N TYR A 119 10.67 -14.01 2.27
CA TYR A 119 9.45 -14.69 2.72
C TYR A 119 9.41 -14.73 4.24
N SER A 120 8.27 -14.48 4.85
CA SER A 120 8.11 -14.63 6.30
C SER A 120 8.26 -16.11 6.68
N PRO A 121 9.20 -16.50 7.57
CA PRO A 121 9.34 -17.89 8.00
C PRO A 121 8.09 -18.43 8.71
N ARG A 122 7.28 -17.52 9.28
CA ARG A 122 6.09 -17.86 10.08
C ARG A 122 4.85 -18.08 9.22
N THR A 123 4.68 -17.29 8.16
CA THR A 123 3.44 -17.27 7.34
C THR A 123 3.67 -17.73 5.91
N GLY A 124 4.92 -17.86 5.45
CA GLY A 124 5.26 -18.16 4.06
C GLY A 124 4.87 -17.05 3.08
N THR A 125 4.43 -15.89 3.57
CA THR A 125 4.02 -14.75 2.76
C THR A 125 5.25 -13.96 2.32
N GLU A 126 5.22 -13.45 1.09
CA GLU A 126 6.25 -12.55 0.58
C GLU A 126 6.35 -11.29 1.44
N VAL A 127 7.58 -10.87 1.75
CA VAL A 127 7.90 -9.64 2.47
C VAL A 127 8.25 -8.59 1.44
N LEU A 128 7.37 -7.61 1.26
CA LEU A 128 7.58 -6.51 0.30
C LEU A 128 8.48 -5.41 0.88
N GLY A 129 8.54 -5.31 2.21
CA GLY A 129 9.57 -4.56 2.93
C GLY A 129 9.48 -4.71 4.44
N LEU A 130 10.48 -4.15 5.13
CA LEU A 130 10.57 -4.15 6.59
C LEU A 130 11.06 -2.79 7.08
N ALA A 131 10.39 -2.24 8.09
CA ALA A 131 10.90 -1.13 8.86
C ALA A 131 11.44 -1.54 10.24
N SER A 132 12.63 -1.03 10.58
CA SER A 132 13.17 -1.11 11.95
C SER A 132 13.11 0.28 12.57
N GLY A 133 12.14 0.48 13.46
CA GLY A 133 11.97 1.73 14.23
C GLY A 133 11.79 2.99 13.37
N GLY A 134 11.31 2.86 12.13
CA GLY A 134 11.13 4.00 11.22
C GLY A 134 12.41 4.55 10.59
N VAL A 135 13.58 4.03 10.96
CA VAL A 135 14.87 4.54 10.47
C VAL A 135 15.29 3.87 9.16
N LYS A 136 15.02 2.57 9.03
CA LYS A 136 15.43 1.75 7.88
C LYS A 136 14.23 1.20 7.16
N ILE A 137 14.20 1.30 5.82
CA ILE A 137 13.27 0.60 4.93
C ILE A 137 14.08 -0.40 4.11
N THR A 138 13.73 -1.67 4.20
CA THR A 138 14.27 -2.72 3.32
C THR A 138 13.29 -2.97 2.19
N LEU A 139 13.77 -2.96 0.94
CA LEU A 139 12.99 -3.21 -0.27
C LEU A 139 13.49 -4.49 -0.95
N TYR A 140 12.58 -5.41 -1.23
CA TYR A 140 12.85 -6.71 -1.85
C TYR A 140 12.46 -6.70 -3.34
N ASN A 141 12.83 -7.75 -4.08
CA ASN A 141 12.49 -7.94 -5.50
C ASN A 141 13.01 -6.84 -6.43
N ILE A 142 14.14 -6.20 -6.10
CA ILE A 142 14.67 -5.15 -6.96
C ILE A 142 15.01 -5.70 -8.36
N ASN A 143 15.36 -6.99 -8.48
CA ASN A 143 15.68 -7.64 -9.75
C ASN A 143 14.45 -8.01 -10.59
N GLU A 144 13.24 -7.71 -10.14
CA GLU A 144 12.03 -7.84 -10.94
C GLU A 144 11.64 -6.53 -11.63
N MET A 145 12.22 -5.40 -11.20
CA MET A 145 12.03 -4.13 -11.89
C MET A 145 12.58 -4.21 -13.31
N LYS A 146 11.87 -3.61 -14.26
CA LYS A 146 12.38 -3.44 -15.62
C LYS A 146 13.72 -2.67 -15.54
N PRO A 147 14.80 -3.12 -16.21
CA PRO A 147 16.01 -2.31 -16.29
C PRO A 147 15.73 -1.06 -17.15
N TYR A 148 16.49 0.00 -16.93
CA TYR A 148 16.50 1.14 -17.85
C TYR A 148 17.53 0.93 -18.97
N THR A 149 17.13 1.25 -20.20
CA THR A 149 18.03 1.53 -21.32
C THR A 149 17.46 2.72 -22.10
N GLU A 150 18.27 3.40 -22.92
CA GLU A 150 17.86 4.57 -23.72
C GLU A 150 16.60 4.30 -24.58
N ASP A 151 16.42 3.05 -25.01
CA ASP A 151 15.31 2.61 -25.86
C ASP A 151 14.09 2.07 -25.09
N LEU A 152 14.19 1.92 -23.76
CA LEU A 152 13.11 1.35 -22.93
C LEU A 152 12.25 2.46 -22.32
N THR A 153 10.95 2.38 -22.56
CA THR A 153 9.93 3.21 -21.91
C THR A 153 9.23 2.42 -20.81
N TYR A 154 8.82 3.12 -19.75
CA TYR A 154 7.93 2.61 -18.72
C TYR A 154 6.48 2.83 -19.15
N ASP A 155 5.70 1.75 -19.20
CA ASP A 155 4.26 1.82 -19.43
C ASP A 155 3.46 1.77 -18.12
N ALA A 156 2.13 1.83 -18.22
CA ALA A 156 1.25 1.82 -17.05
C ALA A 156 1.39 0.55 -16.18
N LYS A 157 1.70 -0.60 -16.78
CA LYS A 157 1.86 -1.87 -16.07
C LYS A 157 3.20 -1.91 -15.32
N ASP A 158 4.25 -1.37 -15.94
CA ASP A 158 5.54 -1.21 -15.27
C ASP A 158 5.39 -0.32 -14.02
N ILE A 159 4.66 0.80 -14.14
CA ILE A 159 4.40 1.71 -13.01
C ILE A 159 3.54 1.06 -11.92
N GLU A 160 2.51 0.31 -12.29
CA GLU A 160 1.71 -0.44 -11.32
C GLU A 160 2.57 -1.44 -10.53
N THR A 161 3.47 -2.14 -11.21
CA THR A 161 4.38 -3.11 -10.58
C THR A 161 5.32 -2.43 -9.57
N ILE A 162 5.88 -1.27 -9.92
CA ILE A 162 6.76 -0.52 -9.02
C ILE A 162 5.97 0.06 -7.83
N ASN A 163 4.73 0.52 -8.05
CA ASN A 163 3.89 0.97 -6.95
C ASN A 163 3.60 -0.16 -5.98
N GLU A 164 3.17 -1.32 -6.47
CA GLU A 164 2.85 -2.47 -5.62
C GLU A 164 4.05 -2.98 -4.83
N ARG A 165 5.21 -3.12 -5.47
CA ARG A 165 6.39 -3.73 -4.84
C ARG A 165 7.21 -2.76 -4.00
N VAL A 166 7.17 -1.47 -4.33
CA VAL A 166 8.07 -0.47 -3.74
C VAL A 166 7.33 0.68 -3.10
N PHE A 167 6.61 1.50 -3.88
CA PHE A 167 6.10 2.76 -3.34
C PHE A 167 4.96 2.56 -2.34
N HIS A 168 4.10 1.55 -2.52
CA HIS A 168 3.09 1.18 -1.54
C HIS A 168 3.73 0.90 -0.18
N THR A 169 4.77 0.06 -0.16
CA THR A 169 5.55 -0.23 1.05
C THR A 169 6.18 1.03 1.62
N MET A 170 6.79 1.88 0.79
CA MET A 170 7.42 3.11 1.28
C MET A 170 6.42 4.10 1.91
N HIS A 171 5.27 4.33 1.27
CA HIS A 171 4.23 5.21 1.83
C HIS A 171 3.55 4.60 3.06
N HIS A 172 3.42 3.27 3.11
CA HIS A 172 2.95 2.53 4.27
C HIS A 172 3.89 2.73 5.47
N GLU A 173 5.18 2.45 5.31
CA GLU A 173 6.16 2.58 6.39
C GLU A 173 6.37 4.04 6.80
N PHE A 174 6.31 4.98 5.86
CA PHE A 174 6.38 6.39 6.22
C PHE A 174 5.16 6.85 7.00
N SER A 175 3.98 6.33 6.68
CA SER A 175 2.78 6.56 7.48
C SER A 175 2.91 5.95 8.87
N HIS A 176 3.65 4.84 9.03
CA HIS A 176 4.03 4.31 10.34
C HIS A 176 4.85 5.30 11.16
N ILE A 177 5.91 5.87 10.57
CA ILE A 177 6.75 6.89 11.22
C ILE A 177 5.90 8.09 11.68
N MET A 178 5.01 8.56 10.80
CA MET A 178 4.16 9.70 11.09
C MET A 178 3.18 9.38 12.24
N HIS A 179 2.47 8.25 12.23
CA HIS A 179 1.50 7.98 13.29
C HIS A 179 2.16 7.66 14.64
N GLN A 180 3.36 7.06 14.63
CA GLN A 180 4.17 6.86 15.84
C GLN A 180 4.61 8.20 16.44
N THR A 181 4.90 9.20 15.61
CA THR A 181 5.29 10.54 16.07
C THR A 181 4.09 11.39 16.52
N LYS A 182 2.97 11.32 15.80
CA LYS A 182 1.73 12.03 16.13
C LYS A 182 0.55 11.06 16.02
N THR A 183 0.13 10.49 17.14
CA THR A 183 -0.89 9.43 17.20
C THR A 183 -2.14 9.74 16.36
N TYR A 184 -2.61 8.72 15.64
CA TYR A 184 -3.84 8.77 14.86
C TYR A 184 -5.10 8.66 15.74
N PRO A 185 -6.28 9.09 15.26
CA PRO A 185 -7.49 9.12 16.07
C PRO A 185 -7.97 7.72 16.48
N VAL A 186 -8.22 7.50 17.78
CA VAL A 186 -8.68 6.21 18.34
C VAL A 186 -9.99 5.74 17.70
N ASN A 187 -10.86 6.68 17.30
CA ASN A 187 -12.13 6.37 16.65
C ASN A 187 -11.97 5.74 15.25
N PHE A 188 -10.77 5.75 14.66
CA PHE A 188 -10.50 5.04 13.40
C PHE A 188 -10.72 3.53 13.55
N GLY A 189 -10.09 2.91 14.56
CA GLY A 189 -10.22 1.47 14.80
C GLY A 189 -11.61 1.05 15.31
N GLN A 190 -12.38 2.00 15.85
CA GLN A 190 -13.76 1.76 16.29
C GLN A 190 -14.73 1.57 15.11
N VAL A 191 -14.37 2.03 13.90
CA VAL A 191 -15.23 1.90 12.71
C VAL A 191 -15.47 0.42 12.35
N THR A 192 -14.47 -0.44 12.52
CA THR A 192 -14.55 -1.89 12.27
C THR A 192 -14.13 -2.70 13.50
N SER A 193 -14.61 -2.26 14.67
CA SER A 193 -14.28 -2.90 15.95
C SER A 193 -14.66 -4.39 15.94
N GLY A 194 -13.74 -5.25 16.41
CA GLY A 194 -13.98 -6.68 16.57
C GLY A 194 -13.81 -7.54 15.31
N THR A 195 -13.45 -6.96 14.16
CA THR A 195 -13.30 -7.73 12.90
C THR A 195 -11.86 -7.81 12.37
N TYR A 196 -10.91 -7.26 13.13
CA TYR A 196 -9.47 -7.41 12.90
C TYR A 196 -9.01 -8.82 13.21
N ASP A 197 -8.07 -9.33 12.41
CA ASP A 197 -7.52 -10.67 12.57
C ASP A 197 -5.98 -10.68 12.42
N PRO A 198 -5.25 -10.63 13.54
CA PRO A 198 -3.79 -10.55 13.50
C PRO A 198 -3.11 -11.87 13.10
N ILE A 199 -3.83 -12.99 13.05
CA ILE A 199 -3.25 -14.32 12.81
C ILE A 199 -3.47 -14.72 11.36
N ASP A 200 -4.71 -14.67 10.92
CA ASP A 200 -5.12 -15.35 9.70
C ASP A 200 -5.44 -14.37 8.55
N TRP A 201 -5.26 -13.05 8.71
CA TRP A 201 -5.59 -12.02 7.69
C TRP A 201 -5.17 -12.38 6.25
N HIS A 202 -4.05 -13.10 6.10
CA HIS A 202 -3.48 -13.55 4.82
C HIS A 202 -4.35 -14.60 4.09
N LYS A 203 -5.26 -15.27 4.78
CA LYS A 203 -6.22 -16.22 4.18
C LYS A 203 -7.57 -15.56 3.85
N ARG A 204 -7.76 -14.27 4.20
CA ARG A 204 -8.98 -13.53 3.89
C ARG A 204 -8.94 -13.04 2.43
N ASP A 205 -10.06 -13.20 1.73
CA ASP A 205 -10.19 -12.68 0.37
C ASP A 205 -10.28 -11.15 0.37
N SER A 206 -9.79 -10.52 -0.70
CA SER A 206 -9.81 -9.06 -0.83
C SER A 206 -11.24 -8.51 -0.93
N VAL A 207 -12.16 -9.21 -1.60
CA VAL A 207 -13.58 -8.81 -1.69
C VAL A 207 -14.24 -8.81 -0.32
N ASP A 208 -14.04 -9.88 0.46
CA ASP A 208 -14.57 -9.99 1.82
C ASP A 208 -14.03 -8.86 2.71
N SER A 209 -12.73 -8.55 2.57
CA SER A 209 -12.09 -7.45 3.30
C SER A 209 -12.68 -6.09 2.93
N HIS A 210 -12.95 -5.83 1.64
CA HIS A 210 -13.60 -4.60 1.18
C HIS A 210 -15.03 -4.48 1.69
N GLN A 211 -15.79 -5.58 1.70
CA GLN A 211 -17.15 -5.63 2.27
C GLN A 211 -17.19 -5.38 3.77
N MET A 212 -16.09 -5.64 4.48
CA MET A 212 -15.92 -5.29 5.89
C MET A 212 -15.43 -3.85 6.10
N GLY A 213 -15.11 -3.11 5.03
CA GLY A 213 -14.64 -1.73 5.09
C GLY A 213 -13.13 -1.57 5.27
N TYR A 214 -12.33 -2.59 4.90
CA TYR A 214 -10.88 -2.48 4.79
C TYR A 214 -10.47 -2.15 3.35
N VAL A 215 -9.39 -1.42 3.14
CA VAL A 215 -8.87 -1.13 1.78
C VAL A 215 -8.09 -2.31 1.20
N THR A 216 -7.50 -3.16 2.03
CA THR A 216 -6.79 -4.39 1.64
C THR A 216 -7.12 -5.50 2.64
N HIS A 217 -6.78 -6.75 2.32
CA HIS A 217 -6.87 -7.82 3.31
C HIS A 217 -5.82 -7.65 4.42
N TYR A 218 -4.63 -7.10 4.11
CA TYR A 218 -3.61 -6.77 5.12
C TYR A 218 -4.05 -5.68 6.09
N ALA A 219 -4.80 -4.67 5.63
CA ALA A 219 -5.44 -3.67 6.50
C ALA A 219 -6.35 -4.29 7.57
N SER A 220 -6.81 -5.54 7.38
CA SER A 220 -7.62 -6.22 8.38
C SER A 220 -6.81 -6.90 9.49
N SER A 221 -5.48 -6.86 9.45
CA SER A 221 -4.62 -7.49 10.46
C SER A 221 -4.64 -6.75 11.80
N ALA A 222 -4.61 -5.42 11.78
CA ALA A 222 -4.64 -4.58 12.97
C ALA A 222 -5.06 -3.14 12.66
N THR A 223 -5.50 -2.40 13.69
CA THR A 223 -5.97 -1.01 13.54
C THR A 223 -4.91 -0.04 12.99
N TYR A 224 -3.65 -0.20 13.38
CA TYR A 224 -2.56 0.67 12.94
C TYR A 224 -2.10 0.34 11.52
N GLU A 225 -2.16 -0.94 11.12
CA GLU A 225 -1.93 -1.40 9.74
C GLU A 225 -3.02 -0.86 8.80
N ASP A 226 -4.29 -0.97 9.20
CA ASP A 226 -5.44 -0.42 8.48
C ASP A 226 -5.31 1.09 8.22
N PHE A 227 -4.84 1.81 9.24
CA PHE A 227 -4.67 3.25 9.16
C PHE A 227 -3.65 3.64 8.09
N VAL A 228 -2.47 3.00 8.11
CA VAL A 228 -1.40 3.31 7.17
C VAL A 228 -1.66 2.76 5.77
N GLU A 229 -2.30 1.60 5.67
CA GLU A 229 -2.76 1.03 4.39
C GLU A 229 -3.76 1.96 3.72
N THR A 230 -4.69 2.55 4.49
CA THR A 230 -5.65 3.53 3.98
C THR A 230 -4.94 4.72 3.35
N LEU A 231 -3.91 5.28 4.00
CA LEU A 231 -3.13 6.38 3.45
C LEU A 231 -2.30 5.96 2.23
N SER A 232 -1.60 4.83 2.32
CA SER A 232 -0.73 4.32 1.26
C SER A 232 -1.51 4.04 -0.02
N CYS A 233 -2.60 3.27 0.07
CA CYS A 233 -3.47 2.97 -1.07
C CYS A 233 -3.99 4.24 -1.76
N ILE A 234 -4.35 5.29 -1.00
CA ILE A 234 -4.83 6.54 -1.61
C ILE A 234 -3.73 7.15 -2.46
N ILE A 235 -2.49 7.12 -2.00
CA ILE A 235 -1.37 7.76 -2.71
C ILE A 235 -0.93 6.94 -3.93
N THR A 236 -0.88 5.60 -3.82
CA THR A 236 -0.14 4.75 -4.78
C THR A 236 -1.00 3.98 -5.77
N ASP A 237 -2.22 3.59 -5.40
CA ASP A 237 -2.97 2.63 -6.21
C ASP A 237 -3.60 3.28 -7.45
N ASN A 238 -3.64 2.53 -8.55
CA ASN A 238 -4.25 3.01 -9.79
C ASN A 238 -5.80 3.06 -9.70
N ASP A 239 -6.41 3.65 -10.73
CA ASP A 239 -7.86 3.82 -10.81
C ASP A 239 -8.60 2.47 -10.79
N TYR A 240 -8.02 1.45 -11.40
CA TYR A 240 -8.62 0.12 -11.44
C TYR A 240 -8.78 -0.50 -10.04
N ARG A 241 -7.71 -0.50 -9.25
CA ARG A 241 -7.74 -1.08 -7.89
C ARG A 241 -8.70 -0.32 -6.98
N TRP A 242 -8.77 1.00 -7.11
CA TRP A 242 -9.74 1.82 -6.36
C TRP A 242 -11.18 1.54 -6.77
N MET A 243 -11.46 1.44 -8.07
CA MET A 243 -12.79 1.08 -8.55
C MET A 243 -13.20 -0.32 -8.08
N MET A 244 -12.28 -1.29 -8.08
CA MET A 244 -12.51 -2.62 -7.51
C MET A 244 -12.92 -2.55 -6.03
N ARG A 245 -12.18 -1.80 -5.22
CA ARG A 245 -12.48 -1.61 -3.79
C ARG A 245 -13.86 -1.01 -3.57
N ILE A 246 -14.18 0.06 -4.31
CA ILE A 246 -15.45 0.76 -4.19
C ILE A 246 -16.60 -0.17 -4.56
N ILE A 247 -16.48 -0.93 -5.65
CA ILE A 247 -17.52 -1.85 -6.11
C ILE A 247 -17.70 -3.00 -5.11
N SER A 248 -16.62 -3.66 -4.68
CA SER A 248 -16.66 -4.72 -3.67
C SER A 248 -17.34 -4.24 -2.39
N ALA A 249 -16.93 -3.07 -1.88
CA ALA A 249 -17.44 -2.51 -0.63
C ALA A 249 -18.89 -2.03 -0.74
N SER A 250 -19.34 -1.63 -1.94
CA SER A 250 -20.69 -1.14 -2.20
C SER A 250 -21.69 -2.27 -2.49
N ALA A 251 -21.24 -3.40 -3.02
CA ALA A 251 -22.10 -4.49 -3.46
C ALA A 251 -23.08 -5.01 -2.37
N PRO A 252 -22.71 -5.06 -1.08
CA PRO A 252 -23.65 -5.27 0.02
C PRO A 252 -24.85 -4.32 0.13
N GLY A 253 -24.70 -3.05 -0.27
CA GLY A 253 -25.72 -2.01 -0.12
C GLY A 253 -25.16 -0.67 0.36
N PHE A 254 -25.97 0.38 0.20
CA PHE A 254 -25.66 1.74 0.66
C PHE A 254 -26.49 2.15 1.88
N ARG A 255 -25.92 2.95 2.78
CA ARG A 255 -26.75 3.80 3.65
C ARG A 255 -27.21 5.03 2.87
N SER A 256 -28.27 5.68 3.35
CA SER A 256 -28.71 6.96 2.77
C SER A 256 -27.55 7.96 2.78
N GLY A 257 -27.25 8.56 1.61
CA GLY A 257 -26.15 9.51 1.43
C GLY A 257 -24.78 8.90 1.11
N ASP A 258 -24.60 7.58 1.17
CA ASP A 258 -23.30 6.95 0.86
C ASP A 258 -22.99 7.01 -0.63
N LYS A 259 -24.02 6.94 -1.50
CA LYS A 259 -23.83 7.00 -2.95
C LYS A 259 -23.18 8.32 -3.39
N GLU A 260 -23.63 9.43 -2.83
CA GLU A 260 -23.08 10.76 -3.10
C GLU A 260 -21.63 10.86 -2.59
N GLN A 261 -21.34 10.29 -1.43
CA GLN A 261 -19.97 10.23 -0.89
C GLN A 261 -19.04 9.34 -1.71
N VAL A 262 -19.55 8.26 -2.31
CA VAL A 262 -18.78 7.44 -3.26
C VAL A 262 -18.39 8.26 -4.49
N LEU A 263 -19.33 9.02 -5.05
CA LEU A 263 -19.06 9.89 -6.19
C LEU A 263 -18.04 10.99 -5.83
N GLU A 264 -18.16 11.59 -4.64
CA GLU A 264 -17.18 12.56 -4.12
C GLU A 264 -15.79 11.93 -3.94
N LEU A 265 -15.71 10.68 -3.45
CA LEU A 265 -14.44 9.97 -3.33
C LEU A 265 -13.80 9.72 -4.70
N ILE A 266 -14.57 9.28 -5.69
CA ILE A 266 -14.09 9.05 -7.07
C ILE A 266 -13.52 10.35 -7.66
N GLU A 267 -14.21 11.47 -7.45
CA GLU A 267 -13.73 12.79 -7.87
C GLU A 267 -12.42 13.17 -7.19
N LYS A 268 -12.34 13.02 -5.85
CA LYS A 268 -11.11 13.30 -5.08
C LYS A 268 -9.93 12.39 -5.46
N LEU A 269 -10.21 11.15 -5.85
CA LEU A 269 -9.19 10.22 -6.35
C LEU A 269 -8.74 10.55 -7.79
N GLY A 270 -9.40 11.49 -8.47
CA GLY A 270 -9.14 11.86 -9.86
C GLY A 270 -9.47 10.74 -10.85
N ILE A 271 -10.43 9.89 -10.53
CA ILE A 271 -10.81 8.74 -11.36
C ILE A 271 -11.85 9.18 -12.39
N ASP A 272 -11.52 9.04 -13.68
CA ASP A 272 -12.49 9.21 -14.76
C ASP A 272 -13.34 7.93 -14.92
N LYS A 273 -14.48 7.87 -14.21
CA LYS A 273 -15.40 6.72 -14.27
C LYS A 273 -15.97 6.43 -15.67
N ASN A 274 -15.87 7.37 -16.61
CA ASN A 274 -16.42 7.23 -17.97
C ASN A 274 -15.36 6.79 -19.00
N LYS A 275 -14.09 6.71 -18.60
CA LYS A 275 -12.99 6.33 -19.51
C LYS A 275 -13.29 4.95 -20.16
N PRO A 276 -13.23 4.81 -21.50
CA PRO A 276 -13.41 3.53 -22.17
C PRO A 276 -12.27 2.55 -21.86
N ASN A 277 -12.54 1.24 -21.88
CA ASN A 277 -11.54 0.15 -21.71
C ASN A 277 -10.75 0.17 -20.41
N THR A 278 -11.20 0.93 -19.41
CA THR A 278 -10.77 0.73 -18.03
C THR A 278 -11.49 -0.49 -17.50
N HIS A 279 -10.76 -1.31 -16.77
CA HIS A 279 -11.15 -2.65 -16.32
C HIS A 279 -12.46 -2.72 -15.49
N TRP A 280 -13.16 -1.60 -15.24
CA TRP A 280 -14.49 -1.60 -14.65
C TRP A 280 -15.67 -1.88 -15.57
N ASN A 281 -15.47 -1.85 -16.88
CA ASN A 281 -16.51 -2.21 -17.85
C ASN A 281 -16.70 -3.73 -18.01
N ASP A 282 -15.87 -4.56 -17.37
CA ASP A 282 -15.87 -6.02 -17.49
C ASP A 282 -16.34 -6.75 -16.22
N PHE A 283 -16.86 -6.03 -15.23
CA PHE A 283 -17.29 -6.66 -13.99
C PHE A 283 -18.61 -7.38 -14.12
N SER A 284 -18.63 -8.57 -13.56
CA SER A 284 -19.85 -9.29 -13.28
C SER A 284 -19.91 -9.64 -11.80
N LEU A 285 -21.08 -9.46 -11.20
CA LEU A 285 -21.33 -9.84 -9.81
C LEU A 285 -22.12 -11.14 -9.79
N TYR A 286 -21.59 -12.14 -9.07
CA TYR A 286 -22.24 -13.44 -8.92
C TYR A 286 -22.31 -13.84 -7.45
N SER A 287 -23.37 -14.52 -7.05
CA SER A 287 -23.40 -15.27 -5.80
C SER A 287 -22.63 -16.57 -5.94
N GLU A 288 -21.65 -16.84 -5.07
CA GLU A 288 -21.06 -18.18 -4.99
C GLU A 288 -22.13 -19.15 -4.48
N ALA A 289 -22.35 -20.29 -5.14
CA ALA A 289 -23.35 -21.25 -4.70
C ALA A 289 -22.87 -22.01 -3.44
N GLU A 290 -23.69 -22.06 -2.40
CA GLU A 290 -23.43 -22.80 -1.17
C GLU A 290 -24.21 -24.13 -1.17
N TYR A 291 -23.55 -25.22 -0.75
CA TYR A 291 -24.20 -26.52 -0.66
C TYR A 291 -25.07 -26.59 0.59
N SER A 292 -26.38 -26.69 0.42
CA SER A 292 -27.34 -26.85 1.50
C SER A 292 -27.44 -28.32 1.90
N GLN A 293 -27.05 -28.65 3.14
CA GLN A 293 -27.21 -30.00 3.67
C GLN A 293 -28.68 -30.38 3.92
N GLU A 294 -29.55 -29.39 4.11
CA GLU A 294 -31.00 -29.62 4.29
C GLU A 294 -31.69 -30.00 2.97
N THR A 295 -31.34 -29.33 1.87
CA THR A 295 -32.01 -29.54 0.58
C THR A 295 -31.23 -30.44 -0.37
N GLY A 296 -29.97 -30.74 -0.06
CA GLY A 296 -29.08 -31.56 -0.89
C GLY A 296 -28.65 -30.88 -2.19
N ASN A 297 -28.94 -29.59 -2.36
CA ASN A 297 -28.69 -28.82 -3.57
C ASN A 297 -27.69 -27.67 -3.32
N TYR A 298 -27.06 -27.21 -4.39
CA TYR A 298 -26.36 -25.93 -4.39
C TYR A 298 -27.38 -24.80 -4.53
N GLU A 299 -27.45 -23.93 -3.53
CA GLU A 299 -28.31 -22.75 -3.51
C GLU A 299 -27.45 -21.49 -3.70
N PRO A 300 -28.00 -20.38 -4.22
CA PRO A 300 -27.27 -19.11 -4.28
C PRO A 300 -26.77 -18.74 -2.87
N GLY A 301 -25.45 -18.77 -2.70
CA GLY A 301 -24.83 -18.44 -1.43
C GLY A 301 -24.71 -16.93 -1.26
N GLU A 302 -24.30 -16.53 -0.07
CA GLU A 302 -24.37 -15.14 0.35
C GLU A 302 -23.10 -14.34 -0.03
N ARG A 303 -22.18 -14.95 -0.77
CA ARG A 303 -20.90 -14.33 -1.14
C ARG A 303 -20.99 -13.72 -2.52
N ILE A 304 -20.67 -12.42 -2.63
CA ILE A 304 -20.58 -11.73 -3.92
C ILE A 304 -19.16 -11.87 -4.46
N VAL A 305 -19.07 -12.40 -5.67
CA VAL A 305 -17.81 -12.56 -6.39
C VAL A 305 -17.78 -11.57 -7.54
N LEU A 306 -16.77 -10.69 -7.54
CA LEU A 306 -16.40 -9.90 -8.70
C LEU A 306 -15.61 -10.78 -9.67
N ASP A 307 -16.17 -11.04 -10.84
CA ASP A 307 -15.44 -11.63 -11.95
C ASP A 307 -14.93 -10.52 -12.87
N VAL A 308 -13.60 -10.46 -13.01
CA VAL A 308 -12.91 -9.57 -13.95
C VAL A 308 -12.25 -10.48 -14.97
N HIS A 309 -12.55 -10.29 -16.27
CA HIS A 309 -12.16 -11.26 -17.28
C HIS A 309 -10.63 -11.53 -17.35
N ARG A 310 -10.29 -12.82 -17.15
CA ARG A 310 -9.09 -13.63 -17.52
C ARG A 310 -7.81 -13.58 -16.67
N SER A 311 -7.60 -14.60 -15.83
CA SER A 311 -6.79 -15.80 -16.13
C SER A 311 -6.89 -16.80 -14.96
N SER A 312 -6.79 -18.08 -15.29
CA SER A 312 -6.83 -19.27 -14.42
C SER A 312 -6.26 -19.12 -13.01
N GLU A 313 -6.90 -19.82 -12.07
CA GLU A 313 -6.50 -20.09 -10.67
C GLU A 313 -6.98 -19.07 -9.61
N ARG A 314 -8.25 -19.19 -9.22
CA ARG A 314 -8.69 -18.79 -7.88
C ARG A 314 -8.56 -19.98 -6.93
N VAL A 315 -7.66 -19.88 -5.97
CA VAL A 315 -7.72 -20.68 -4.73
C VAL A 315 -8.62 -19.91 -3.77
N VAL A 316 -9.91 -20.25 -3.76
CA VAL A 316 -10.82 -19.83 -2.68
C VAL A 316 -10.54 -20.75 -1.50
N ASN A 317 -9.88 -20.22 -0.46
CA ASN A 317 -9.70 -20.96 0.77
C ASN A 317 -10.98 -20.83 1.63
N LYS A 318 -11.73 -21.93 1.77
CA LYS A 318 -13.07 -21.97 2.39
C LYS A 318 -13.07 -21.92 3.94
N ASP A 319 -11.90 -21.83 4.56
CA ASP A 319 -11.73 -22.06 6.00
C ASP A 319 -11.83 -20.81 6.89
N TYR A 320 -12.31 -19.68 6.36
CA TYR A 320 -12.49 -18.46 7.15
C TYR A 320 -13.91 -18.28 7.67
N THR A 321 -14.08 -18.37 9.00
CA THR A 321 -15.37 -18.27 9.70
C THR A 321 -15.51 -16.97 10.50
N ALA A 322 -14.95 -15.86 10.01
CA ALA A 322 -15.47 -14.57 10.44
C ALA A 322 -16.91 -14.47 9.90
N GLU A 323 -17.90 -14.12 10.74
CA GLU A 323 -19.25 -13.76 10.31
C GLU A 323 -19.18 -12.45 9.51
N VAL A 324 -18.68 -12.52 8.29
CA VAL A 324 -18.79 -11.44 7.31
C VAL A 324 -20.28 -11.35 6.96
N PRO A 325 -20.93 -10.19 7.14
CA PRO A 325 -22.29 -9.99 6.70
C PRO A 325 -22.35 -10.32 5.21
N ARG A 326 -23.09 -11.38 4.92
CA ARG A 326 -23.08 -12.11 3.68
C ARG A 326 -24.45 -11.80 3.03
N PHE A 327 -24.47 -11.36 1.77
CA PHE A 327 -25.67 -10.86 1.10
C PHE A 327 -26.15 -11.81 0.00
N LYS A 328 -27.41 -12.24 0.13
CA LYS A 328 -28.08 -13.07 -0.88
C LYS A 328 -28.40 -12.24 -2.12
N TYR A 329 -27.65 -12.46 -3.19
CA TYR A 329 -28.03 -12.07 -4.55
C TYR A 329 -28.24 -13.35 -5.37
N THR A 330 -29.21 -13.38 -6.28
CA THR A 330 -29.60 -14.63 -6.95
C THR A 330 -29.37 -14.62 -8.47
N GLU A 331 -28.79 -13.55 -9.03
CA GLU A 331 -28.70 -13.36 -10.48
C GLU A 331 -27.32 -12.87 -10.93
N LEU A 332 -26.78 -13.48 -11.99
CA LEU A 332 -25.65 -12.94 -12.73
C LEU A 332 -26.07 -11.62 -13.39
N LYS A 333 -25.52 -10.49 -12.94
CA LYS A 333 -25.79 -9.18 -13.55
C LYS A 333 -24.51 -8.56 -14.11
N LYS A 334 -24.56 -8.20 -15.40
CA LYS A 334 -23.52 -7.45 -16.10
C LYS A 334 -23.95 -6.00 -16.19
N PHE A 335 -23.09 -5.09 -15.74
CA PHE A 335 -23.30 -3.64 -15.85
C PHE A 335 -22.55 -3.10 -17.06
N THR A 336 -23.16 -2.15 -17.76
CA THR A 336 -22.57 -1.47 -18.93
C THR A 336 -21.98 -0.11 -18.58
N SER A 337 -22.24 0.40 -17.37
CA SER A 337 -21.64 1.61 -16.82
C SER A 337 -21.59 1.56 -15.29
N PHE A 338 -20.73 2.38 -14.69
CA PHE A 338 -20.66 2.52 -13.23
C PHE A 338 -21.96 3.11 -12.64
N ASP A 339 -22.63 4.01 -13.36
CA ASP A 339 -23.91 4.58 -12.90
C ASP A 339 -25.02 3.53 -12.87
N GLU A 340 -25.02 2.59 -13.84
CA GLU A 340 -25.93 1.44 -13.83
C GLU A 340 -25.71 0.56 -12.60
N PHE A 341 -24.45 0.28 -12.24
CA PHE A 341 -24.09 -0.43 -11.02
C PHE A 341 -24.59 0.33 -9.78
N LEU A 342 -24.24 1.62 -9.63
CA LEU A 342 -24.64 2.43 -8.46
C LEU A 342 -26.16 2.56 -8.32
N ASN A 343 -26.91 2.57 -9.42
CA ASN A 343 -28.38 2.61 -9.39
C ASN A 343 -29.00 1.26 -9.01
N TRP A 344 -28.27 0.16 -9.24
CA TRP A 344 -28.72 -1.18 -8.87
C TRP A 344 -28.48 -1.51 -7.39
N VAL A 345 -27.39 -1.00 -6.80
CA VAL A 345 -27.08 -1.25 -5.38
C VAL A 345 -28.21 -0.73 -4.48
N PRO A 346 -28.83 -1.57 -3.65
CA PRO A 346 -29.96 -1.17 -2.83
C PRO A 346 -29.54 -0.25 -1.68
N VAL A 347 -30.44 0.69 -1.33
CA VAL A 347 -30.32 1.45 -0.08
C VAL A 347 -30.88 0.60 1.06
N THR A 348 -30.09 0.41 2.11
CA THR A 348 -30.41 -0.45 3.25
C THR A 348 -30.43 0.35 4.56
N THR A 349 -31.25 -0.10 5.50
CA THR A 349 -31.38 0.50 6.84
C THR A 349 -30.57 -0.24 7.91
N LYS A 350 -29.99 -1.40 7.60
CA LYS A 350 -29.21 -2.20 8.56
C LYS A 350 -27.78 -1.67 8.64
N GLU A 351 -27.35 -1.30 9.85
CA GLU A 351 -26.02 -0.72 10.09
C GLU A 351 -24.86 -1.65 9.70
N SER A 352 -25.03 -2.97 9.82
CA SER A 352 -23.99 -3.97 9.52
C SER A 352 -23.73 -4.21 8.04
N ILE A 353 -24.49 -3.59 7.12
CA ILE A 353 -24.47 -3.95 5.70
C ILE A 353 -23.49 -3.14 4.86
N ALA A 354 -23.11 -1.91 5.26
CA ALA A 354 -22.41 -1.02 4.34
C ALA A 354 -20.88 -1.00 4.59
N GLY A 355 -20.14 -1.96 4.02
CA GLY A 355 -18.68 -1.93 3.97
C GLY A 355 -18.12 -0.61 3.43
N ILE A 356 -18.79 -0.08 2.40
CA ILE A 356 -18.47 1.23 1.83
C ILE A 356 -18.62 2.38 2.85
N ASN A 357 -19.61 2.34 3.75
CA ASN A 357 -19.76 3.37 4.78
C ASN A 357 -18.57 3.37 5.74
N SER A 358 -18.14 2.19 6.18
CA SER A 358 -16.95 2.02 7.04
C SER A 358 -15.68 2.50 6.33
N MET A 359 -15.52 2.13 5.06
CA MET A 359 -14.38 2.57 4.24
C MET A 359 -14.35 4.10 4.08
N LEU A 360 -15.48 4.73 3.73
CA LEU A 360 -15.60 6.18 3.61
C LEU A 360 -15.27 6.91 4.91
N LYS A 361 -15.76 6.41 6.06
CA LYS A 361 -15.45 6.96 7.38
C LYS A 361 -13.97 6.87 7.71
N LYS A 362 -13.33 5.73 7.45
CA LYS A 362 -11.88 5.54 7.67
C LYS A 362 -11.06 6.47 6.79
N ILE A 363 -11.38 6.56 5.49
CA ILE A 363 -10.72 7.48 4.56
C ILE A 363 -10.85 8.92 5.07
N SER A 364 -12.05 9.33 5.50
CA SER A 364 -12.28 10.67 6.06
C SER A 364 -11.40 10.93 7.30
N ILE A 365 -11.37 10.00 8.26
CA ILE A 365 -10.58 10.15 9.49
C ILE A 365 -9.08 10.20 9.17
N ALA A 366 -8.57 9.29 8.34
CA ALA A 366 -7.14 9.20 8.01
C ALA A 366 -6.66 10.44 7.23
N THR A 367 -7.39 10.84 6.19
CA THR A 367 -7.02 12.02 5.38
C THR A 367 -7.15 13.32 6.17
N LYS A 368 -8.16 13.44 7.04
CA LYS A 368 -8.27 14.57 7.97
C LYS A 368 -7.10 14.63 8.95
N TRP A 369 -6.70 13.49 9.54
CA TRP A 369 -5.52 13.45 10.41
C TRP A 369 -4.25 13.88 9.67
N HIS A 370 -4.07 13.42 8.43
CA HIS A 370 -2.90 13.77 7.62
C HIS A 370 -2.84 15.29 7.38
N GLN A 371 -3.99 15.90 7.07
CA GLN A 371 -4.11 17.34 6.90
C GLN A 371 -3.90 18.11 8.22
N ASP A 372 -4.60 17.74 9.28
CA ASP A 372 -4.62 18.48 10.55
C ASP A 372 -3.30 18.37 11.32
N ARG A 373 -2.61 17.23 11.24
CA ARG A 373 -1.41 16.94 12.03
C ARG A 373 -0.11 17.19 11.27
N TRP A 374 -0.15 17.10 9.96
CA TRP A 374 1.04 17.18 9.09
C TRP A 374 0.95 18.27 8.03
N GLY A 375 -0.21 18.92 7.84
CA GLY A 375 -0.40 19.88 6.75
C GLY A 375 -0.47 19.21 5.37
N LEU A 376 -0.55 17.89 5.32
CA LEU A 376 -0.47 17.09 4.09
C LEU A 376 -1.87 16.69 3.63
N ASN A 377 -2.23 17.10 2.42
CA ASN A 377 -3.44 16.62 1.76
C ASN A 377 -3.14 15.32 0.99
N THR A 378 -3.68 14.19 1.45
CA THR A 378 -3.43 12.86 0.86
C THR A 378 -3.84 12.79 -0.62
N PHE A 379 -4.95 13.43 -1.02
CA PHE A 379 -5.41 13.43 -2.41
C PHE A 379 -4.53 14.31 -3.30
N THR A 380 -3.99 15.42 -2.78
CA THR A 380 -3.00 16.22 -3.49
C THR A 380 -1.67 15.46 -3.68
N LEU A 381 -1.23 14.69 -2.67
CA LEU A 381 -0.07 13.81 -2.79
C LEU A 381 -0.28 12.75 -3.87
N ARG A 382 -1.45 12.08 -3.87
CA ARG A 382 -1.85 11.16 -4.94
C ARG A 382 -1.71 11.80 -6.32
N GLU A 383 -2.31 12.97 -6.51
CA GLU A 383 -2.30 13.65 -7.80
C GLU A 383 -0.88 14.01 -8.25
N GLU A 384 -0.02 14.49 -7.33
CA GLU A 384 1.39 14.74 -7.64
C GLU A 384 2.11 13.46 -8.09
N VAL A 385 1.95 12.37 -7.36
CA VAL A 385 2.55 11.07 -7.68
C VAL A 385 2.09 10.61 -9.07
N ARG A 386 0.79 10.70 -9.36
CA ARG A 386 0.24 10.35 -10.69
C ARG A 386 0.81 11.21 -11.80
N GLN A 387 0.90 12.53 -11.60
CA GLN A 387 1.47 13.44 -12.59
C GLN A 387 2.93 13.14 -12.88
N ARG A 388 3.71 12.80 -11.85
CA ARG A 388 5.11 12.42 -11.98
C ARG A 388 5.27 11.06 -12.67
N GLN A 389 4.46 10.07 -12.31
CA GLN A 389 4.41 8.78 -13.00
C GLN A 389 4.09 8.92 -14.49
N ASN A 390 3.15 9.79 -14.85
CA ASN A 390 2.83 10.07 -16.27
C ASN A 390 3.99 10.71 -17.02
N LYS A 391 4.90 11.39 -16.33
CA LYS A 391 6.09 12.05 -16.88
C LYS A 391 7.38 11.28 -16.64
N ILE A 392 7.31 10.04 -16.15
CA ILE A 392 8.49 9.29 -15.72
C ILE A 392 9.48 9.04 -16.85
N ASN A 393 8.99 8.81 -18.07
CA ASN A 393 9.84 8.64 -19.25
C ASN A 393 10.56 9.94 -19.64
N ASP A 394 9.90 11.09 -19.47
CA ASP A 394 10.52 12.40 -19.72
C ASP A 394 11.55 12.71 -18.63
N TYR A 395 11.26 12.37 -17.38
CA TYR A 395 12.22 12.45 -16.27
C TYR A 395 13.47 11.60 -16.58
N LEU A 396 13.29 10.33 -16.94
CA LEU A 396 14.40 9.43 -17.25
C LEU A 396 15.26 9.91 -18.42
N LYS A 397 14.67 10.54 -19.44
CA LYS A 397 15.41 11.04 -20.61
C LYS A 397 16.19 12.32 -20.33
N ASN A 398 15.66 13.20 -19.48
CA ASN A 398 16.19 14.55 -19.32
C ASN A 398 17.02 14.73 -18.05
N GLU A 399 16.66 14.04 -16.96
CA GLU A 399 17.18 14.27 -15.62
C GLU A 399 18.04 13.10 -15.13
N VAL A 400 17.99 11.95 -15.81
CA VAL A 400 18.86 10.81 -15.52
C VAL A 400 19.86 10.69 -16.67
N THR A 401 21.08 11.13 -16.41
CA THR A 401 22.11 11.12 -17.45
C THR A 401 22.53 9.69 -17.76
N ILE A 402 22.81 9.45 -19.04
CA ILE A 402 23.25 8.14 -19.53
C ILE A 402 24.53 7.67 -18.82
N TYR A 403 25.38 8.58 -18.34
CA TYR A 403 26.57 8.24 -17.55
C TYR A 403 26.24 7.66 -16.18
N GLU A 404 25.14 8.12 -15.55
CA GLU A 404 24.67 7.58 -14.28
C GLU A 404 24.10 6.15 -14.41
N LEU A 405 23.85 5.63 -15.61
CA LEU A 405 23.25 4.29 -15.84
C LEU A 405 24.03 3.38 -16.82
N LYS A 406 25.11 3.86 -17.45
CA LYS A 406 26.01 3.05 -18.29
C LYS A 406 26.93 2.22 -17.42
#